data_AF-A0A2G9XI73-F1
#
_entry.id   AF-A0A2G9XI73-F1
#
_cell.length_a   1.000
_cell.length_b   1.000
_cell.length_c   1.000
_cell.angle_alpha   90.00
_cell.angle_beta   90.00
_cell.angle_gamma   90.00
#
_symmetry.space_group_name_H-M   'P 1'
#
loop_
_entity.id
_entity.type
_entity.pdbx_description
1 polymer ?
#
loop_
_entity_poly.entity_id
_entity_poly.type
_entity_poly.pdbx_seq_one_letter_code
_entity_poly.pdbx_strand_id
1 'polypeptide(L)'
;MDKYIVERRARVRLAWFKKHEEIGNISQVCREFGISRKTFYKWWPHYAKEGLAGLKDRSKRPKSHAKTMPKEIEELILKYYATKLATELAN
;
A
#
# COMPACT_ATOMS: atom_id res chain seq x y z
N MET A 1 0.60 -10.30 16.15
CA MET A 1 0.75 -10.84 14.78
C MET A 1 1.05 -9.75 13.74
N ASP A 2 0.36 -8.60 13.77
CA ASP A 2 0.56 -7.46 12.84
C ASP A 2 1.97 -6.82 12.89
N LYS A 3 2.65 -6.93 14.03
CA LYS A 3 4.00 -6.39 14.29
C LYS A 3 5.13 -7.08 13.48
N TYR A 4 4.93 -8.30 12.98
CA TYR A 4 6.00 -9.12 12.37
C TYR A 4 6.04 -9.06 10.83
N ILE A 5 5.00 -8.54 10.17
CA ILE A 5 4.99 -8.35 8.71
C ILE A 5 5.32 -6.89 8.39
N VAL A 6 6.49 -6.46 8.86
CA VAL A 6 7.20 -5.38 8.19
C VAL A 6 7.82 -6.03 6.97
N GLU A 7 7.18 -5.84 5.82
CA GLU A 7 7.65 -6.31 4.53
C GLU A 7 9.15 -6.01 4.38
N ARG A 8 9.93 -6.94 3.80
CA ARG A 8 11.40 -6.84 3.74
C ARG A 8 11.89 -5.46 3.25
N ARG A 9 11.18 -4.85 2.31
CA ARG A 9 11.46 -3.51 1.78
C ARG A 9 11.20 -2.39 2.78
N ALA A 10 10.16 -2.48 3.60
CA ALA A 10 9.85 -1.50 4.63
C ALA A 10 10.94 -1.45 5.71
N ARG A 11 11.55 -2.59 6.06
CA ARG A 11 12.69 -2.64 7.00
C ARG A 11 13.93 -1.92 6.47
N VAL A 12 14.26 -2.15 5.20
CA VAL A 12 15.40 -1.48 4.56
C VAL A 12 15.18 0.03 4.55
N ARG A 13 13.97 0.49 4.20
CA ARG A 13 13.61 1.92 4.23
C ARG A 13 13.73 2.52 5.63
N LEU A 14 13.30 1.79 6.67
CA LEU A 14 13.39 2.25 8.05
C LEU A 14 14.84 2.57 8.46
N ALA A 15 15.81 1.78 8.00
CA ALA A 15 17.22 2.02 8.29
C ALA A 15 17.71 3.38 7.76
N TRP A 16 17.24 3.81 6.59
CA TRP A 16 17.59 5.12 6.02
C TRP A 16 17.14 6.26 6.92
N PHE A 17 15.92 6.17 7.44
CA PHE A 17 15.32 7.23 8.25
C PHE A 17 15.91 7.29 9.65
N LYS A 18 16.16 6.13 10.28
CA LYS A 18 16.90 6.10 11.55
C LYS A 18 18.29 6.71 11.41
N LYS A 19 19.01 6.37 10.32
CA LYS A 19 20.33 6.98 10.06
C LYS A 19 20.23 8.49 9.84
N HIS A 20 19.19 8.94 9.15
CA HIS A 20 18.93 10.36 8.99
C HIS A 20 18.66 11.06 10.32
N GLU A 21 17.89 10.45 11.22
CA GLU A 21 17.64 10.99 12.56
C GLU A 21 18.93 11.12 13.38
N GLU A 22 19.92 10.23 13.16
CA GLU A 22 21.24 10.31 13.80
C GLU A 22 22.16 11.39 13.18
N ILE A 23 22.25 11.47 11.85
CA ILE A 23 23.24 12.32 11.15
C ILE A 23 22.67 13.70 10.81
N GLY A 24 21.38 13.80 10.46
CA GLY A 24 20.74 15.01 9.93
C GLY A 24 21.08 15.34 8.46
N ASN A 25 22.00 14.60 7.82
CA ASN A 25 22.42 14.85 6.43
C ASN A 25 21.87 13.81 5.44
N ILE A 26 20.85 14.20 4.68
CA ILE A 26 20.20 13.34 3.67
C ILE A 26 21.18 12.87 2.58
N SER A 27 22.07 13.75 2.11
CA SER A 27 23.00 13.44 1.01
C SER A 27 24.01 12.36 1.40
N GLN A 28 24.49 12.42 2.65
CA GLN A 28 25.36 11.40 3.21
C GLN A 28 24.63 10.06 3.36
N VAL A 29 23.45 10.05 3.97
CA VAL A 29 22.63 8.84 4.12
C VAL A 29 22.34 8.18 2.77
N CYS A 30 21.96 8.98 1.76
CA CYS A 30 21.71 8.46 0.42
C CYS A 30 22.95 7.79 -0.19
N ARG A 31 24.14 8.35 0.03
CA ARG A 31 25.42 7.79 -0.43
C ARG A 31 25.76 6.49 0.30
N GLU A 32 25.58 6.45 1.62
CA GLU A 32 25.85 5.25 2.46
C GLU A 32 24.95 4.07 2.09
N PHE A 33 23.65 4.32 1.85
CA PHE A 33 22.69 3.26 1.53
C PHE A 33 22.54 2.98 0.03
N GLY A 34 23.26 3.69 -0.84
CA GLY A 34 23.19 3.49 -2.29
C GLY A 34 21.82 3.81 -2.90
N ILE A 35 21.10 4.79 -2.33
CA ILE A 35 19.80 5.23 -2.84
C ILE A 35 19.87 6.63 -3.43
N SER A 36 19.00 6.91 -4.41
CA SER A 36 18.84 8.28 -4.88
C SER A 36 18.12 9.15 -3.84
N ARG A 37 18.43 10.45 -3.80
CA ARG A 37 17.68 11.44 -3.00
C ARG A 37 16.18 11.45 -3.36
N LYS A 38 15.84 11.21 -4.63
CA LYS A 38 14.45 11.07 -5.11
C LYS A 38 13.72 9.93 -4.40
N THR A 39 14.40 8.80 -4.17
CA THR A 39 13.84 7.68 -3.42
C THR A 39 13.62 8.06 -1.96
N PHE A 40 14.57 8.75 -1.32
CA PHE A 40 14.43 9.22 0.05
C PHE A 40 13.19 10.13 0.19
N TYR A 41 13.10 11.19 -0.60
CA TYR A 41 11.98 12.13 -0.54
C TYR A 41 10.63 11.53 -0.93
N LYS A 42 10.62 10.49 -1.77
CA LYS A 42 9.38 9.75 -2.06
C LYS A 42 8.79 9.11 -0.80
N TRP A 43 9.63 8.58 0.08
CA TRP A 43 9.19 7.81 1.26
C TRP A 43 9.13 8.64 2.54
N TRP A 44 9.89 9.74 2.63
CA TRP A 44 9.95 10.60 3.81
C TRP A 44 8.58 11.09 4.30
N PRO A 45 7.68 11.63 3.47
CA PRO A 45 6.37 12.10 3.94
C PRO A 45 5.52 10.99 4.57
N HIS A 46 5.63 9.77 4.05
CA HIS A 46 4.91 8.62 4.59
C HIS A 46 5.47 8.20 5.94
N TYR A 47 6.79 8.17 6.10
CA TYR A 47 7.43 7.90 7.38
C TYR A 47 7.12 8.98 8.41
N ALA A 48 7.24 10.26 8.04
CA ALA A 48 6.97 11.37 8.95
C ALA A 48 5.52 11.39 9.45
N LYS A 49 4.56 10.91 8.64
CA LYS A 49 3.13 10.89 9.00
C LYS A 49 2.69 9.60 9.70
N GLU A 50 3.11 8.44 9.20
CA GLU A 50 2.56 7.13 9.56
C GLU A 50 3.62 6.22 10.21
N GLY A 51 4.85 6.73 10.41
CA GLY A 51 5.98 5.97 10.92
C GLY A 51 6.27 4.73 10.08
N LEU A 52 6.45 3.60 10.75
CA LEU A 52 6.72 2.31 10.11
C LEU A 52 5.59 1.84 9.19
N ALA A 53 4.33 2.18 9.50
CA ALA A 53 3.19 1.76 8.69
C ALA A 53 3.23 2.42 7.29
N GLY A 54 3.72 3.65 7.20
CA GLY A 54 3.87 4.39 5.94
C GLY A 54 4.91 3.80 4.99
N LEU A 55 5.76 2.88 5.46
CA LEU A 55 6.83 2.26 4.66
C LEU A 55 6.45 0.94 4.00
N LYS A 56 5.27 0.39 4.32
CA LYS A 56 4.71 -0.80 3.67
C LYS A 56 4.47 -0.54 2.18
N ASP A 57 4.70 -1.53 1.31
CA ASP A 57 4.39 -1.33 -0.11
C ASP A 57 2.87 -1.13 -0.27
N ARG A 58 2.50 -0.02 -0.91
CA ARG A 58 1.11 0.21 -1.32
C ARG A 58 0.81 -0.59 -2.58
N SER A 59 -0.43 -1.04 -2.73
CA SER A 59 -0.87 -1.74 -3.93
C SER A 59 -0.55 -0.93 -5.19
N LYS A 60 0.12 -1.58 -6.15
CA LYS A 60 0.37 -1.02 -7.49
C LYS A 60 -0.80 -1.28 -8.45
N ARG A 61 -1.82 -2.02 -8.01
CA ARG A 61 -2.96 -2.36 -8.85
C ARG A 61 -3.71 -1.07 -9.22
N PRO A 62 -4.07 -0.88 -10.50
CA PRO A 62 -4.92 0.24 -10.90
C PRO A 62 -6.24 0.20 -10.13
N LYS A 63 -6.72 1.38 -9.71
CA LYS A 63 -7.97 1.51 -8.94
C LYS A 63 -9.20 1.12 -9.77
N SER A 64 -9.15 1.36 -11.07
CA SER A 64 -10.19 1.00 -12.02
C SER A 64 -9.55 0.65 -13.37
N HIS A 65 -10.28 -0.12 -14.17
CA HIS A 65 -9.96 -0.41 -15.56
C HIS A 65 -11.10 0.14 -16.44
N ALA A 66 -10.82 0.52 -17.69
CA ALA A 66 -11.87 1.09 -18.57
C ALA A 66 -13.05 0.12 -18.80
N LYS A 67 -12.80 -1.18 -18.68
CA LYS A 67 -13.81 -2.25 -18.77
C LYS A 67 -14.40 -2.66 -17.41
N THR A 68 -14.09 -1.95 -16.33
CA THR A 68 -14.72 -2.19 -15.03
C THR A 68 -16.19 -1.83 -15.15
N MET A 69 -17.06 -2.77 -14.79
CA MET A 69 -18.51 -2.59 -14.80
C MET A 69 -18.92 -1.52 -13.77
N PRO A 70 -19.91 -0.67 -14.08
CA PRO A 70 -20.51 0.23 -13.10
C PRO A 70 -21.04 -0.54 -11.89
N LYS A 71 -20.86 0.02 -10.70
CA LYS A 71 -21.19 -0.65 -9.43
C LYS A 71 -22.69 -0.96 -9.33
N GLU A 72 -23.51 -0.12 -9.94
CA GLU A 72 -24.96 -0.26 -10.00
C GLU A 72 -25.37 -1.53 -10.76
N ILE A 73 -24.68 -1.87 -11.84
CA ILE A 73 -24.95 -3.09 -12.63
C ILE A 73 -24.48 -4.32 -11.85
N GLU A 74 -23.31 -4.24 -11.21
CA GLU A 74 -22.80 -5.31 -10.34
C GLU A 74 -23.79 -5.64 -9.21
N GLU A 75 -24.31 -4.62 -8.52
CA GLU A 75 -25.32 -4.76 -7.48
C GLU A 75 -26.62 -5.38 -8.00
N LEU A 76 -27.07 -4.99 -9.20
CA LEU A 76 -28.26 -5.55 -9.84
C LEU A 76 -28.09 -7.05 -10.15
N ILE A 77 -26.93 -7.43 -10.70
CA ILE A 77 -26.59 -8.83 -10.99
C ILE A 77 -26.59 -9.65 -9.71
N LEU A 78 -25.93 -9.16 -8.65
CA LEU A 78 -25.88 -9.84 -7.36
C LEU A 78 -27.28 -10.03 -6.76
N LYS A 79 -28.13 -8.99 -6.83
CA LYS A 79 -29.53 -9.07 -6.37
C LYS A 79 -30.34 -10.11 -7.16
N TYR A 80 -30.17 -10.13 -8.48
CA TYR A 80 -30.86 -11.10 -9.34
C TYR A 80 -30.49 -12.54 -8.95
N TYR A 81 -29.20 -12.85 -8.82
CA TYR A 81 -28.75 -14.18 -8.46
C TYR A 81 -29.14 -14.57 -7.03
N ALA A 82 -29.08 -13.65 -6.06
CA ALA A 82 -29.55 -13.91 -4.71
C ALA A 82 -31.04 -14.30 -4.68
N THR A 83 -31.85 -13.61 -5.47
CA THR A 83 -33.29 -13.88 -5.58
C THR A 83 -33.57 -15.20 -6.30
N LYS A 84 -32.84 -15.48 -7.39
CA LYS A 84 -32.93 -16.73 -8.17
C LYS A 84 -32.59 -17.94 -7.31
N LEU A 85 -31.50 -17.87 -6.53
CA LEU A 85 -31.11 -18.94 -5.60
C LEU A 85 -32.17 -19.21 -4.54
N ALA A 86 -32.75 -18.15 -3.96
CA ALA A 86 -33.81 -18.26 -2.97
C ALA A 86 -35.10 -18.89 -3.55
N THR A 87 -35.36 -18.69 -4.84
CA THR A 87 -36.52 -19.27 -5.54
C THR A 87 -36.26 -20.73 -5.93
N GLU A 88 -35.04 -21.09 -6.31
CA GLU A 88 -34.62 -22.46 -6.63
C GLU A 88 -34.55 -23.38 -5.39
N LEU A 89 -34.29 -22.84 -4.20
CA LEU A 89 -34.31 -23.61 -2.94
C LEU A 89 -35.72 -23.76 -2.32
N ALA A 90 -36.69 -22.99 -2.82
CA ALA A 90 -38.08 -23.03 -2.35
C ALA A 90 -38.99 -23.98 -3.16
N ASN A 91 -38.45 -24.59 -4.21
CA ASN A 91 -39.06 -25.68 -4.99
C ASN A 91 -38.36 -27.01 -4.66
#